data_AF-A0A6F9XW80-F1
#
_entry.id   AF-A0A6F9XW80-F1
#
_cell.length_a   1.000
_cell.length_b   1.000
_cell.length_c   1.000
_cell.angle_alpha   90.00
_cell.angle_beta   90.00
_cell.angle_gamma   90.00
#
_symmetry.space_group_name_H-M   'P 1'
#
loop_
_entity.id
_entity.type
_entity.pdbx_description
1 polymer ?
#
loop_
_entity_poly.entity_id
_entity_poly.type
_entity_poly.pdbx_seq_one_letter_code
_entity_poly.pdbx_strand_id
1 'polypeptide(L)' 'MPGVTIGSNVVIGGGSVVTKDIPDNCVAVGNPCKVIRPITEADKTRSYDRL' A
#
# COMPACT_ATOMS: atom_id res chain seq x y z
N MET A 1 2.48 -9.67 -11.70
CA MET A 1 2.92 -9.08 -12.98
C MET A 1 4.44 -9.02 -12.93
N PRO A 2 5.19 -9.61 -13.86
CA PRO A 2 6.64 -9.45 -13.88
C PRO A 2 7.00 -7.99 -14.16
N GLY A 3 7.97 -7.42 -13.44
CA GLY A 3 8.53 -6.10 -13.72
C GLY A 3 7.84 -4.89 -13.10
N VAL A 4 6.82 -5.07 -12.24
CA VAL A 4 6.25 -3.94 -11.47
C VAL A 4 7.09 -3.62 -10.25
N THR A 5 7.26 -2.32 -9.97
CA THR A 5 8.00 -1.79 -8.83
C THR A 5 7.03 -1.31 -7.76
N ILE A 6 7.32 -1.67 -6.50
CA ILE A 6 6.63 -1.13 -5.32
C ILE A 6 7.60 -0.21 -4.62
N GLY A 7 7.20 1.05 -4.44
CA GLY A 7 7.96 2.06 -3.74
C GLY A 7 8.20 1.76 -2.26
N SER A 8 8.97 2.62 -1.62
CA SER A 8 9.26 2.55 -0.18
C SER A 8 8.08 3.01 0.66
N ASN A 9 7.90 2.40 1.83
CA ASN A 9 6.83 2.74 2.76
C ASN A 9 5.44 2.69 2.10
N VAL A 10 5.10 1.55 1.51
CA VAL A 10 3.81 1.32 0.85
C VAL A 10 2.99 0.31 1.64
N VAL A 11 1.69 0.56 1.78
CA VAL A 11 0.74 -0.40 2.36
C VAL A 11 -0.10 -1.01 1.23
N ILE A 12 -0.01 -2.33 1.07
CA ILE A 12 -0.83 -3.11 0.15
C ILE A 12 -1.93 -3.81 0.94
N GLY A 13 -3.19 -3.58 0.57
CA GLY A 13 -4.32 -4.28 1.19
C GLY A 13 -4.30 -5.77 0.89
N GLY A 14 -4.69 -6.59 1.87
CA GLY A 14 -4.82 -8.04 1.70
C GLY A 14 -5.71 -8.40 0.52
N GLY A 15 -5.27 -9.38 -0.30
CA GLY A 15 -6.00 -9.83 -1.49
C GLY A 15 -5.84 -8.96 -2.74
N SER A 16 -4.96 -7.95 -2.72
CA SER A 16 -4.72 -7.09 -3.89
C SER A 16 -3.86 -7.76 -4.96
N VAL A 17 -4.12 -7.43 -6.24
CA VAL A 17 -3.32 -7.90 -7.38
C VAL A 17 -2.64 -6.71 -8.03
N VAL A 18 -1.33 -6.61 -7.83
CA VAL A 18 -0.52 -5.48 -8.33
C VAL A 18 -0.21 -5.67 -9.81
N THR A 19 -0.79 -4.79 -10.62
CA THR A 19 -0.65 -4.81 -12.08
C THR A 19 0.10 -3.62 -12.66
N LYS A 20 0.40 -2.61 -11.83
CA LYS A 20 1.12 -1.38 -12.21
C LYS A 20 2.04 -0.98 -11.06
N ASP A 21 3.02 -0.14 -11.36
CA ASP A 21 3.93 0.41 -10.36
C ASP A 21 3.16 1.21 -9.30
N ILE A 22 3.65 1.13 -8.06
CA ILE A 22 3.07 1.80 -6.91
C ILE A 22 4.11 2.79 -6.36
N PRO A 23 3.78 4.10 -6.26
CA PRO A 23 4.69 5.11 -5.76
C PRO A 23 4.94 4.98 -4.25
N ASP A 24 5.99 5.64 -3.76
CA ASP A 24 6.33 5.70 -2.34
C ASP A 24 5.19 6.28 -1.49
N ASN A 25 5.18 5.95 -0.19
CA ASN A 25 4.33 6.59 0.83
C ASN A 25 2.83 6.58 0.51
N CYS A 26 2.32 5.48 -0.07
CA CYS A 26 0.90 5.38 -0.43
C CYS A 26 0.24 4.08 0.05
N VAL A 27 -1.09 4.12 0.08
CA VAL A 27 -1.94 2.96 0.36
C VAL A 27 -2.62 2.55 -0.94
N ALA A 28 -2.45 1.28 -1.33
CA ALA A 28 -3.00 0.73 -2.56
C ALA A 28 -3.76 -0.57 -2.29
N VAL A 29 -4.91 -0.74 -2.93
CA VAL A 29 -5.80 -1.90 -2.71
C VAL A 29 -6.50 -2.35 -4.00
N GLY A 30 -6.97 -3.60 -3.99
CA GLY A 30 -7.92 -4.14 -4.96
C GLY A 30 -7.31 -5.03 -6.04
N ASN A 31 -8.17 -5.53 -6.93
CA ASN A 31 -7.80 -6.32 -8.10
C ASN A 31 -8.57 -5.76 -9.33
N PRO A 32 -7.92 -5.03 -10.25
CA PRO A 32 -6.50 -4.62 -10.21
C PRO A 32 -6.22 -3.57 -9.13
N CYS A 33 -5.02 -3.62 -8.54
CA CYS A 33 -4.59 -2.75 -7.45
C CYS A 33 -4.51 -1.28 -7.89
N LYS A 34 -5.07 -0.38 -7.07
CA LYS A 34 -5.07 1.07 -7.30
C LYS A 34 -4.64 1.82 -6.04
N VAL A 35 -3.88 2.90 -6.22
CA VAL A 35 -3.59 3.86 -5.14
C VAL A 35 -4.89 4.56 -4.75
N ILE A 36 -5.22 4.52 -3.45
CA ILE A 36 -6.45 5.13 -2.94
C ILE A 36 -6.20 6.41 -2.13
N ARG A 37 -5.01 6.54 -1.52
CA ARG A 37 -4.57 7.72 -0.76
C ARG A 37 -3.08 7.66 -0.39
N PRO A 38 -2.46 8.80 -0.05
CA PRO A 38 -1.15 8.80 0.61
C PRO A 38 -1.22 8.24 2.04
N ILE A 39 -0.07 7.81 2.55
CA ILE A 39 0.16 7.53 3.97
C ILE A 39 0.32 8.85 4.70
N THR A 40 -0.27 8.92 5.90
CA THR A 40 -0.26 10.09 6.77
C THR A 40 0.18 9.72 8.18
N GLU A 41 0.46 10.71 9.03
CA GLU A 41 0.81 10.46 10.44
C GLU A 41 -0.26 9.67 11.20
N ALA A 42 -1.53 9.77 10.80
CA ALA A 42 -2.63 9.01 11.39
C ALA A 42 -2.52 7.49 11.17
N ASP A 43 -1.70 7.04 10.22
CA ASP A 43 -1.47 5.62 9.94
C ASP A 43 -0.45 4.98 10.90
N LYS A 44 0.40 5.80 11.56
CA LYS A 44 1.48 5.32 12.44
C LYS A 44 0.98 4.79 13.79
N THR A 45 -0.20 5.23 14.23
CA THR A 45 -0.63 5.09 15.63
C THR A 45 -1.56 3.91 15.90
N ARG A 46 -1.91 3.09 14.90
CA ARG A 46 -3.17 2.31 14.99
C ARG A 46 -3.07 0.82 15.33
N SER A 47 -1.90 0.18 15.37
CA SER A 47 -1.89 -1.29 15.26
C SER A 47 -0.91 -2.11 16.12
N TYR A 48 0.12 -1.55 16.75
CA TYR A 48 1.10 -2.36 17.49
C TYR A 48 1.03 -2.24 19.02
N ASP A 49 0.25 -1.32 19.58
CA ASP A 49 0.13 -1.13 21.04
C ASP A 49 -0.86 -2.09 21.73
N ARG A 50 -1.35 -3.11 21.02
CA ARG A 50 -2.30 -4.11 21.58
C ARG A 50 -1.74 -5.54 21.62
N LEU A 51 -0.43 -5.69 21.46
CA LEU A 51 0.31 -6.94 21.67
C LEU A 51 1.28 -6.75 22.84
#